data_AF-A0A2N1PE36-F1
#
_entry.id   AF-A0A2N1PE36-F1
#
_cell.length_a   1.000
_cell.length_b   1.000
_cell.length_c   1.000
_cell.angle_alpha   90.00
_cell.angle_beta   90.00
_cell.angle_gamma   90.00
#
_symmetry.space_group_name_H-M   'P 1'
#
loop_
_entity.id
_entity.type
_entity.pdbx_description
1 polymer ?
#
loop_
_entity_poly.entity_id
_entity_poly.type
_entity_poly.pdbx_seq_one_letter_code
_entity_poly.pdbx_strand_id
1 'polypeptide(L)'
;LAISGAIKDTILPSDAVCMYAHNFLKTYYKDAYMKRYGLTDVEDYVGTLEAIGRKRGALIKGNEVNYDLVYEIILKDLREGQFGGVTFDRFQSI
;
A
#
# COMPACT_ATOMS: atom_id res chain seq x y z
N LEU A 1 -8.15 -5.82 13.41
CA LEU A 1 -7.62 -7.18 13.09
C LEU A 1 -7.79 -7.47 11.59
N ALA A 2 -6.90 -6.97 10.73
CA ALA A 2 -6.94 -7.24 9.27
C ALA A 2 -5.58 -7.14 8.58
N ILE A 3 -4.57 -6.53 9.20
CA ILE A 3 -3.24 -6.35 8.57
C ILE A 3 -2.08 -7.00 9.32
N SER A 4 -2.23 -7.44 10.56
CA SER A 4 -1.12 -8.03 11.34
C SER A 4 -0.78 -9.49 10.97
N GLY A 5 -1.09 -9.94 9.74
CA GLY A 5 -0.70 -11.28 9.27
C GLY A 5 -1.50 -12.46 9.86
N ALA A 6 -2.65 -12.21 10.52
CA ALA A 6 -3.44 -13.26 11.18
C ALA A 6 -4.63 -13.79 10.36
N ILE A 7 -4.98 -13.17 9.23
CA ILE A 7 -6.07 -13.65 8.37
C ILE A 7 -5.47 -14.15 7.07
N LYS A 8 -5.55 -15.47 6.90
CA LYS A 8 -5.19 -16.27 5.70
C LYS A 8 -5.19 -15.42 4.42
N ASP A 9 -4.00 -15.36 3.81
CA ASP A 9 -3.55 -14.75 2.56
C ASP A 9 -4.38 -15.15 1.30
N THR A 10 -5.64 -15.61 1.45
CA THR A 10 -6.38 -16.32 0.39
C THR A 10 -7.87 -15.94 0.30
N ILE A 11 -8.42 -15.12 1.21
CA ILE A 11 -9.88 -14.84 1.22
C ILE A 11 -10.22 -13.36 0.95
N LEU A 12 -9.30 -12.43 1.23
CA LEU A 12 -9.54 -10.99 1.00
C LEU A 12 -8.95 -10.56 -0.35
N PRO A 13 -9.70 -9.82 -1.19
CA PRO A 13 -9.17 -9.29 -2.44
C PRO A 13 -8.01 -8.33 -2.14
N SER A 14 -6.88 -8.53 -2.83
CA SER A 14 -5.65 -7.74 -2.71
C SER A 14 -5.92 -6.25 -2.84
N ASP A 15 -6.83 -5.87 -3.73
CA ASP A 15 -7.30 -4.49 -3.90
C ASP A 15 -7.88 -3.90 -2.61
N ALA A 16 -8.82 -4.58 -1.93
CA ALA A 16 -9.43 -4.03 -0.72
C ALA A 16 -8.41 -3.88 0.42
N VAL A 17 -7.46 -4.81 0.53
CA VAL A 17 -6.38 -4.73 1.51
C VAL A 17 -5.45 -3.57 1.19
N CYS A 18 -5.09 -3.39 -0.09
CA CYS A 18 -4.29 -2.26 -0.55
C CYS A 18 -5.00 -0.92 -0.36
N MET A 19 -6.30 -0.84 -0.60
CA MET A 19 -7.09 0.37 -0.38
C MET A 19 -7.10 0.77 1.10
N TYR A 20 -7.30 -0.20 2.00
CA TYR A 20 -7.21 0.06 3.44
C TYR A 20 -5.79 0.48 3.85
N ALA A 21 -4.77 -0.22 3.36
CA ALA A 21 -3.37 0.12 3.64
C ALA A 21 -3.01 1.52 3.12
N HIS A 22 -3.46 1.88 1.92
CA HIS A 22 -3.29 3.20 1.33
C HIS A 22 -3.90 4.28 2.23
N ASN A 23 -5.16 4.12 2.64
CA ASN A 23 -5.80 5.11 3.51
C ASN A 23 -5.11 5.21 4.87
N PHE A 24 -4.73 4.07 5.46
CA PHE A 24 -4.01 4.04 6.74
C PHE A 24 -2.64 4.74 6.65
N LEU A 25 -1.85 4.43 5.62
CA LEU A 25 -0.55 5.05 5.39
C LEU A 25 -0.69 6.53 5.07
N LYS A 26 -1.69 6.93 4.27
CA LYS A 26 -2.00 8.33 3.97
C LYS A 26 -2.34 9.12 5.23
N THR A 27 -3.11 8.55 6.16
CA THR A 27 -3.51 9.24 7.40
C THR A 27 -2.40 9.31 8.44
N TYR A 28 -1.66 8.21 8.63
CA TYR A 28 -0.78 8.08 9.80
C TYR A 28 0.72 8.04 9.49
N TYR A 29 1.09 7.65 8.27
CA TYR A 29 2.48 7.43 7.85
C TYR A 29 2.77 8.11 6.50
N LYS A 30 2.14 9.27 6.24
CA LYS A 30 2.16 9.94 4.93
C LYS A 30 3.58 10.19 4.44
N ASP A 31 4.44 10.70 5.32
CA ASP A 31 5.84 11.01 4.99
C ASP A 31 6.64 9.76 4.62
N ALA A 32 6.51 8.68 5.40
CA ALA A 32 7.15 7.40 5.12
C ALA A 32 6.64 6.78 3.81
N TYR A 33 5.34 6.90 3.54
CA TYR A 33 4.71 6.43 2.32
C TYR A 33 5.20 7.19 1.09
N MET A 34 5.25 8.52 1.16
CA MET A 34 5.81 9.36 0.10
C MET A 34 7.29 9.06 -0.13
N LYS A 35 8.09 8.95 0.94
CA LYS A 35 9.51 8.65 0.86
C LYS A 35 9.79 7.28 0.24
N ARG A 36 9.01 6.24 0.58
CA ARG A 36 9.19 4.88 0.06
C ARG A 36 9.02 4.80 -1.45
N TYR A 37 8.06 5.55 -1.98
CA TYR A 37 7.72 5.55 -3.39
C TYR A 37 8.21 6.79 -4.14
N GLY A 38 8.89 7.72 -3.47
CA GLY A 38 9.31 9.00 -4.01
C GLY A 38 8.15 9.83 -4.55
N LEU A 39 6.99 9.80 -3.89
CA LEU A 39 5.80 10.57 -4.27
C LEU A 39 5.95 12.02 -3.82
N THR A 40 5.47 12.95 -4.64
CA THR A 40 5.41 14.38 -4.26
C THR A 40 4.26 14.64 -3.29
N ASP A 41 3.13 13.97 -3.49
CA ASP A 41 2.00 13.95 -2.57
C ASP A 41 1.28 12.59 -2.66
N VAL A 42 0.43 12.29 -1.66
CA VAL A 42 -0.39 11.07 -1.66
C VAL A 42 -1.77 11.42 -2.21
N GLU A 43 -1.95 11.16 -3.50
CA GLU A 43 -3.17 11.45 -4.25
C GLU A 43 -4.33 10.51 -3.85
N ASP A 44 -5.36 10.43 -4.70
CA ASP A 44 -6.38 9.39 -4.59
C ASP A 44 -5.76 7.99 -4.75
N TYR A 45 -6.48 6.94 -4.33
CA TYR A 45 -6.02 5.57 -4.39
C TYR A 45 -5.51 5.19 -5.79
N VAL A 46 -6.31 5.45 -6.82
CA VAL A 46 -5.93 5.11 -8.21
C VAL A 46 -4.70 5.91 -8.67
N GLY A 47 -4.69 7.22 -8.45
CA GLY A 47 -3.55 8.07 -8.86
C GLY A 47 -2.25 7.68 -8.15
N THR A 48 -2.35 7.29 -6.89
CA THR A 48 -1.20 6.79 -6.13
C THR A 48 -0.69 5.46 -6.68
N LEU A 49 -1.58 4.51 -6.99
CA LEU A 49 -1.20 3.25 -7.61
C LEU A 49 -0.53 3.46 -8.97
N GLU A 50 -1.05 4.37 -9.79
CA GLU A 50 -0.43 4.72 -11.07
C GLU A 50 0.98 5.30 -10.88
N ALA A 51 1.15 6.23 -9.95
CA ALA A 51 2.43 6.83 -9.64
C ALA A 51 3.46 5.79 -9.17
N ILE A 52 3.02 4.87 -8.28
CA ILE A 52 3.84 3.76 -7.79
C ILE A 52 4.20 2.82 -8.94
N GLY A 53 3.22 2.43 -9.76
CA GLY A 53 3.41 1.49 -10.86
C GLY A 53 4.38 2.01 -11.91
N ARG A 54 4.25 3.29 -12.30
CA ARG A 54 5.20 3.95 -13.21
C ARG A 54 6.60 4.05 -12.63
N LYS A 55 6.75 4.38 -11.33
CA LYS A 55 8.06 4.48 -10.68
C LYS A 55 8.74 3.14 -10.45
N ARG A 56 7.97 2.09 -10.17
CA ARG A 56 8.48 0.74 -9.88
C ARG A 56 8.57 -0.15 -11.13
N GLY A 57 8.15 0.34 -12.29
CA GLY A 57 8.16 -0.42 -13.54
C GLY A 57 7.10 -1.54 -13.58
N ALA A 58 6.06 -1.46 -12.75
CA ALA A 58 4.92 -2.37 -12.79
C ALA A 58 3.98 -1.98 -13.94
N LEU A 59 4.47 -2.16 -15.17
CA LEU A 59 3.78 -1.80 -16.41
C LEU A 59 3.47 -3.06 -17.23
N ILE A 60 2.31 -3.09 -17.88
CA ILE A 60 1.97 -4.09 -18.90
C ILE A 60 2.29 -3.56 -20.31
N LYS A 61 2.10 -4.42 -21.32
CA LYS A 61 2.20 -4.01 -22.73
C LYS A 61 1.25 -2.84 -23.00
N GLY A 62 1.75 -1.81 -23.68
CA GLY A 62 0.98 -0.60 -23.96
C GLY A 62 1.20 0.55 -22.99
N ASN A 63 2.17 0.43 -22.06
CA ASN A 63 2.52 1.48 -21.09
C ASN A 63 1.39 1.75 -20.06
N GLU A 64 0.51 0.76 -19.87
CA GLU A 64 -0.52 0.76 -18.83
C GLU A 64 0.05 0.17 -17.53
N VAL A 65 -0.48 0.63 -16.39
CA VAL A 65 -0.03 0.17 -15.07
C VAL A 65 -0.65 -1.18 -14.74
N ASN A 66 0.18 -2.13 -14.30
CA ASN A 66 -0.29 -3.40 -13.77
C ASN A 66 -0.63 -3.25 -12.29
N TYR A 67 -1.91 -3.03 -12.00
CA TYR A 67 -2.39 -2.86 -10.62
C TYR A 67 -2.10 -4.07 -9.73
N ASP A 68 -2.18 -5.29 -10.27
CA ASP A 68 -1.93 -6.52 -9.50
C ASP A 68 -0.49 -6.57 -8.96
N LEU A 69 0.49 -6.26 -9.82
CA LEU A 69 1.89 -6.13 -9.42
C LEU A 69 2.10 -4.97 -8.43
N VAL A 70 1.39 -3.85 -8.59
CA VAL A 70 1.46 -2.74 -7.64
C VAL A 70 0.94 -3.17 -6.27
N TYR A 71 -0.15 -3.94 -6.21
CA TYR A 71 -0.67 -4.48 -4.96
C TYR A 71 0.35 -5.39 -4.27
N GLU A 72 0.96 -6.31 -5.02
CA GLU A 72 2.02 -7.18 -4.49
C GLU A 72 3.18 -6.38 -3.91
N ILE A 73 3.63 -5.32 -4.60
CA ILE A 73 4.71 -4.44 -4.12
C ILE A 73 4.30 -3.77 -2.81
N ILE A 74 3.11 -3.17 -2.74
CA ILE A 74 2.64 -2.46 -1.55
C ILE A 74 2.50 -3.40 -0.36
N LEU A 75 1.86 -4.55 -0.55
CA LEU A 75 1.66 -5.54 0.50
C LEU A 75 2.99 -6.16 0.96
N LYS A 76 3.92 -6.38 0.04
CA LYS A 76 5.27 -6.84 0.38
C LYS A 76 6.02 -5.81 1.21
N ASP A 77 6.04 -4.55 0.78
CA ASP A 77 6.68 -3.45 1.53
C ASP A 77 6.07 -3.27 2.92
N LEU A 78 4.76 -3.47 3.04
CA LEU A 78 4.05 -3.43 4.32
C LEU A 78 4.49 -4.56 5.25
N ARG A 79 4.55 -5.79 4.74
CA ARG A 79 4.99 -6.98 5.49
C ARG A 79 6.46 -6.93 5.88
N GLU A 80 7.30 -6.35 5.04
CA GLU A 80 8.73 -6.16 5.28
C GLU A 80 9.04 -4.93 6.15
N GLY A 81 8.03 -4.23 6.69
CA GLY A 81 8.22 -3.08 7.58
C GLY A 81 8.90 -1.89 6.92
N GLN A 82 8.78 -1.75 5.60
CA GLN A 82 9.53 -0.75 4.82
C GLN A 82 9.04 0.69 5.02
N PHE A 83 7.86 0.86 5.63
CA PHE A 83 7.32 2.15 6.04
C PHE A 83 7.68 2.51 7.50
N GLY A 84 8.55 1.73 8.15
CA GLY A 84 8.94 1.86 9.56
C GLY A 84 8.20 0.89 10.47
N GLY A 85 8.20 1.16 11.79
CA GLY A 85 7.40 0.43 12.77
C GLY A 85 5.90 0.72 12.58
N VAL A 86 5.29 0.08 11.59
CA VAL A 86 3.86 0.24 11.31
C VAL A 86 3.07 -0.67 12.24
N THR A 87 2.46 -0.07 13.27
CA THR A 87 1.55 -0.78 14.16
C THR A 87 0.11 -0.51 13.72
N PHE A 88 -0.54 -1.54 13.19
CA PHE A 88 -1.95 -1.51 12.80
C PHE A 88 -2.91 -1.71 13.98
N ASP A 89 -2.38 -2.18 15.11
CA ASP A 89 -3.09 -2.29 16.37
C ASP A 89 -2.92 -0.97 17.15
N ARG A 90 -3.87 -0.05 16.98
CA ARG A 90 -3.96 1.12 17.86
C ARG A 90 -5.03 0.85 18.89
N PHE A 91 -4.63 0.83 20.16
CA PHE A 91 -5.52 0.73 21.30
C PHE A 91 -6.57 1.85 21.19
N GLN A 92 -7.81 1.49 20.86
CA GLN A 92 -8.93 2.39 20.93
C GLN A 92 -9.38 2.38 22.39
N SER A 93 -8.94 3.36 23.19
CA SER A 93 -9.57 3.59 24.49
C SER A 93 -11.03 3.92 24.24
N ILE A 94 -11.89 3.04 24.76
CA ILE A 94 -13.31 3.28 25.01
C ILE A 94 -13.51 4.40 26.03
#